data_AF-A0A834G7Q7-F1
#
_entry.id   AF-A0A834G7Q7-F1
#
_cell.length_a   1.000
_cell.length_b   1.000
_cell.length_c   1.000
_cell.angle_alpha   90.00
_cell.angle_beta   90.00
_cell.angle_gamma   90.00
#
_symmetry.space_group_name_H-M   'P 1'
#
loop_
_entity.id
_entity.type
_entity.pdbx_description
1 polymer ?
#
loop_
_entity_poly.entity_id
_entity_poly.type
_entity_poly.pdbx_seq_one_letter_code
_entity_poly.pdbx_strand_id
1 'polypeptide(L)'
;MPEHLRVMSAMIRDLRAAGNVLTDEQKILAMLRSLPDKTWDHFKLTMTHNEMVKTFNDLKCHLELEAERQDAMRGNEVMCAFLHSSLEN
;
A
#
# COMPACT_ATOMS: atom_id res chain seq x y z
N MET A 1 -4.92 -4.13 -4.08
CA MET A 1 -4.51 -2.89 -3.40
C MET A 1 -5.31 -1.64 -3.78
N PRO A 2 -5.56 -1.31 -5.07
CA PRO A 2 -6.26 -0.06 -5.40
C PRO A 2 -7.70 0.02 -4.84
N GLU A 3 -8.40 -1.11 -4.73
CA GLU A 3 -9.74 -1.15 -4.13
C GLU A 3 -9.72 -0.83 -2.63
N HIS A 4 -8.74 -1.36 -1.88
CA HIS A 4 -8.59 -1.07 -0.45
C HIS A 4 -8.36 0.43 -0.19
N LEU A 5 -7.48 1.05 -0.98
CA LEU A 5 -7.21 2.48 -0.92
C LEU A 5 -8.45 3.32 -1.26
N ARG A 6 -9.23 2.89 -2.25
CA ARG A 6 -10.48 3.53 -2.65
C ARG A 6 -11.51 3.48 -1.51
N VAL A 7 -11.72 2.31 -0.92
CA VAL A 7 -12.66 2.09 0.19
C VAL A 7 -12.25 2.91 1.42
N MET A 8 -10.99 2.90 1.82
CA MET A 8 -10.51 3.72 2.95
C MET A 8 -10.66 5.23 2.68
N SER A 9 -10.36 5.69 1.47
CA SER A 9 -10.52 7.10 1.10
C SER A 9 -11.99 7.53 1.15
N ALA A 10 -12.91 6.65 0.75
CA ALA A 10 -14.35 6.88 0.87
C ALA A 10 -14.79 6.96 2.35
N MET A 11 -14.37 6.01 3.18
CA MET A 11 -14.68 6.03 4.62
C MET A 11 -14.17 7.30 5.31
N ILE A 12 -12.96 7.76 5.00
CA ILE A 12 -12.43 9.02 5.55
C ILE A 12 -13.28 10.22 5.15
N ARG A 13 -13.78 10.25 3.91
CA ARG A 13 -14.71 11.30 3.43
C ARG A 13 -16.05 11.23 4.16
N ASP A 14 -16.59 10.04 4.36
CA ASP A 14 -17.88 9.84 5.01
C ASP A 14 -17.81 10.21 6.50
N LEU A 15 -16.73 9.80 7.19
CA LEU A 15 -16.44 10.22 8.56
C LEU A 15 -16.35 11.74 8.68
N ARG A 16 -15.66 12.40 7.73
CA ARG A 16 -15.58 13.86 7.67
C ARG A 16 -16.96 14.49 7.48
N ALA A 17 -17.80 13.94 6.61
CA ALA A 17 -19.15 14.41 6.38
C ALA A 17 -20.05 14.25 7.62
N ALA A 18 -19.81 13.21 8.41
CA ALA A 18 -20.47 12.99 9.71
C ALA A 18 -19.92 13.86 10.85
N GLY A 19 -18.95 14.76 10.58
CA GLY A 19 -18.33 15.64 11.58
C GLY A 19 -17.12 15.05 12.30
N ASN A 20 -16.72 13.81 11.98
CA ASN A 20 -15.54 13.16 12.56
C ASN A 20 -14.30 13.44 11.69
N VAL A 21 -13.63 14.56 11.98
CA VAL A 21 -12.41 14.95 11.27
C VAL A 21 -11.20 14.22 11.86
N LEU A 22 -10.64 13.29 11.10
CA LEU A 22 -9.38 12.63 11.43
C LEU A 22 -8.18 13.53 11.06
N THR A 23 -7.16 13.57 11.90
CA THR A 23 -5.86 14.16 11.56
C THR A 23 -5.15 13.30 10.52
N ASP A 24 -4.20 13.87 9.77
CA ASP A 24 -3.47 13.10 8.77
C ASP A 24 -2.64 11.98 9.42
N GLU A 25 -2.07 12.23 10.59
CA GLU A 25 -1.38 11.22 11.39
C GLU A 25 -2.29 10.04 11.76
N GLN A 26 -3.54 10.32 12.17
CA GLN A 26 -4.53 9.27 12.45
C GLN A 26 -4.87 8.45 11.20
N LYS A 27 -5.05 9.11 10.05
CA LYS A 27 -5.33 8.42 8.78
C LYS A 27 -4.15 7.55 8.35
N ILE A 28 -2.93 8.07 8.46
CA ILE A 28 -1.68 7.36 8.14
C ILE A 28 -1.53 6.11 9.01
N LEU A 29 -1.69 6.26 10.33
CA LEU A 29 -1.60 5.12 11.26
C LEU A 29 -2.68 4.07 11.00
N ALA A 30 -3.93 4.49 10.73
CA ALA A 30 -5.01 3.57 10.39
C ALA A 30 -4.70 2.80 9.10
N MET A 31 -4.16 3.47 8.07
CA MET A 31 -3.74 2.82 6.83
C MET A 31 -2.62 1.82 7.06
N LEU A 32 -1.52 2.22 7.69
CA LEU A 32 -0.37 1.34 7.93
C LEU A 32 -0.76 0.09 8.71
N ARG A 33 -1.65 0.21 9.70
CA ARG A 33 -2.19 -0.92 10.46
C ARG A 33 -3.09 -1.84 9.64
N SER A 34 -3.79 -1.31 8.63
CA SER A 34 -4.71 -2.09 7.79
C SER A 34 -4.03 -2.93 6.71
N LEU A 35 -2.74 -2.68 6.43
CA LEU A 35 -2.02 -3.40 5.38
C LEU A 35 -1.72 -4.86 5.82
N PRO A 36 -1.71 -5.83 4.89
CA PRO A 36 -1.33 -7.21 5.20
C PRO A 36 0.13 -7.35 5.63
N ASP A 37 0.40 -7.99 6.77
CA ASP A 37 1.77 -8.11 7.32
C ASP A 37 2.75 -8.80 6.34
N LYS A 38 2.40 -9.98 5.83
CA LYS A 38 3.29 -10.81 4.99
C LYS A 38 3.91 -10.11 3.77
N THR A 39 3.23 -9.15 3.16
CA THR A 39 3.68 -8.48 1.92
C THR A 39 4.06 -7.02 2.13
N TRP A 40 3.69 -6.42 3.26
CA TRP A 40 3.87 -4.99 3.52
C TRP A 40 4.74 -4.69 4.72
N ASP A 41 5.27 -5.67 5.45
CA ASP A 41 6.11 -5.44 6.64
C ASP A 41 7.30 -4.51 6.36
N HIS A 42 8.00 -4.70 5.24
CA HIS A 42 9.11 -3.82 4.85
C HIS A 42 8.64 -2.39 4.59
N PHE A 43 7.51 -2.23 3.89
CA PHE A 43 6.93 -0.93 3.61
C PHE A 43 6.48 -0.23 4.90
N LYS A 44 5.83 -0.96 5.82
CA LYS A 44 5.41 -0.45 7.13
C LYS A 44 6.61 0.07 7.90
N LEU A 45 7.70 -0.70 7.99
CA LEU A 45 8.94 -0.29 8.64
C LEU A 45 9.49 0.99 8.00
N THR A 46 9.65 1.02 6.67
CA THR A 46 10.18 2.20 5.97
C THR A 46 9.32 3.44 6.18
N MET A 47 7.99 3.32 6.14
CA MET A 47 7.08 4.46 6.35
C MET A 47 7.03 4.94 7.80
N THR A 48 7.23 4.05 8.78
CA THR A 48 7.22 4.41 10.21
C THR A 48 8.38 5.35 10.57
N HIS A 49 9.48 5.30 9.81
CA HIS A 49 10.67 6.13 10.01
C HIS A 49 10.79 7.28 8.99
N ASN A 50 9.83 7.41 8.06
CA ASN A 50 9.93 8.39 6.98
C ASN A 50 9.28 9.72 7.39
N GLU A 51 10.11 10.70 7.78
CA GLU A 51 9.68 12.04 8.18
C GLU A 51 9.09 12.90 7.04
N MET A 52 9.26 12.48 5.77
CA MET A 52 8.76 13.19 4.60
C MET A 52 7.28 12.90 4.35
N VAL A 53 6.74 11.80 4.88
CA VAL A 53 5.33 11.41 4.70
C VAL A 53 4.51 12.08 5.80
N LYS A 54 3.99 13.27 5.51
CA LYS A 54 3.21 14.07 6.48
C LYS A 54 1.72 14.06 6.19
N THR A 55 1.33 13.81 4.95
CA THR A 55 -0.07 13.81 4.55
C THR A 55 -0.54 12.43 4.10
N PHE A 56 -1.85 12.21 4.18
CA PHE A 56 -2.49 11.02 3.65
C PHE A 56 -2.20 10.81 2.15
N ASN A 57 -2.11 11.89 1.38
CA ASN A 57 -1.83 11.81 -0.05
C ASN A 57 -0.40 11.33 -0.34
N ASP A 58 0.58 11.77 0.47
CA ASP A 58 1.97 11.32 0.33
C ASP A 58 2.06 9.82 0.57
N LEU A 59 1.44 9.34 1.66
CA LEU A 59 1.40 7.91 1.98
C LEU A 59 0.70 7.11 0.87
N LYS A 60 -0.41 7.63 0.35
CA LYS A 60 -1.16 6.99 -0.75
C LYS A 60 -0.28 6.82 -2.00
N CYS A 61 0.47 7.85 -2.38
CA CYS A 61 1.38 7.78 -3.53
C CYS A 61 2.46 6.70 -3.32
N HIS A 62 3.08 6.67 -2.13
CA HIS A 62 4.06 5.64 -1.77
C HIS A 62 3.47 4.22 -1.80
N LEU A 63 2.22 4.06 -1.35
CA LEU A 63 1.50 2.78 -1.37
C LEU A 63 1.22 2.30 -2.79
N GLU A 64 0.83 3.21 -3.69
CA GLU A 64 0.59 2.87 -5.10
C GLU A 64 1.88 2.42 -5.79
N LEU A 65 3.00 3.12 -5.57
CA LEU A 65 4.31 2.76 -6.11
C LEU A 65 4.83 1.41 -5.58
N GLU A 66 4.68 1.16 -4.28
CA GLU A 66 5.10 -0.13 -3.69
C GLU A 66 4.21 -1.28 -4.19
N ALA A 67 2.92 -1.05 -4.40
CA ALA A 67 2.02 -2.06 -4.97
C ALA A 67 2.43 -2.41 -6.40
N GLU A 68 2.75 -1.40 -7.22
CA GLU A 68 3.24 -1.60 -8.59
C GLU A 68 4.59 -2.34 -8.59
N ARG A 69 5.50 -2.00 -7.68
CA ARG A 69 6.79 -2.71 -7.51
C ARG A 69 6.57 -4.18 -7.19
N GLN A 70 5.66 -4.51 -6.26
CA GLN A 70 5.34 -5.89 -5.90
C GLN A 70 4.68 -6.66 -7.06
N ASP A 71 3.78 -6.02 -7.80
CA ASP A 71 3.16 -6.63 -8.98
C ASP A 71 4.19 -6.86 -10.11
N ALA A 72 5.13 -5.95 -10.32
CA ALA A 72 6.24 -6.12 -11.27
C ALA A 72 7.17 -7.27 -10.86
N MET A 73 7.50 -7.40 -9.57
CA MET A 73 8.28 -8.53 -9.05
C MET A 73 7.57 -9.87 -9.28
N ARG A 74 6.28 -9.95 -8.97
CA ARG A 74 5.48 -11.15 -9.22
C ARG A 74 5.44 -11.50 -10.70
N GLY A 75 5.31 -10.50 -11.58
CA GLY A 75 5.37 -10.71 -13.03
C GLY A 75 6.71 -11.30 -13.50
N ASN A 76 7.82 -10.82 -12.92
CA ASN A 76 9.16 -11.29 -13.26
C ASN A 76 9.43 -12.71 -12.75
N GLU A 77 9.00 -13.04 -11.52
CA GLU A 77 9.12 -14.40 -10.96
C GLU A 77 8.34 -15.43 -11.78
N VAL A 78 7.13 -15.08 -12.23
CA VAL A 78 6.30 -15.96 -13.08
C VAL A 78 6.93 -16.14 -14.46
N MET A 79 7.54 -15.09 -15.03
CA MET A 79 8.25 -15.19 -16.32
C MET A 79 9.52 -16.06 -16.21
N CYS A 80 10.31 -15.91 -15.15
CA CYS A 80 11.47 -16.76 -14.89
C CYS A 80 11.08 -18.23 -14.66
N ALA A 81 10.03 -18.49 -13.88
CA ALA A 81 9.53 -19.85 -13.66
C ALA A 81 9.02 -20.50 -14.96
N PHE A 82 8.32 -19.74 -15.80
CA PHE A 82 7.82 -20.22 -17.09
C PHE A 82 8.96 -20.54 -18.08
N LEU A 83 10.00 -19.71 -18.12
CA LEU A 83 11.19 -19.97 -18.92
C LEU A 83 11.96 -21.20 -18.42
N HIS A 84 12.07 -21.39 -17.10
CA HIS A 84 12.73 -22.57 -16.53
C HIS A 84 11.97 -23.86 -16.88
N SER A 85 10.64 -23.88 -16.71
CA SER A 85 9.82 -25.03 -17.09
C SER A 85 9.75 -25.28 -18.61
N SER A 86 10.01 -24.28 -19.45
CA SER A 86 10.09 -24.43 -20.91
C SER A 86 11.46 -24.90 -21.40
N LEU A 87 12.50 -24.80 -20.56
CA LEU A 87 13.85 -25.33 -20.83
C LEU A 87 14.02 -26.77 -20.35
N GLU A 88 13.15 -27.24 -19.45
CA GLU A 88 13.17 -28.59 -18.88
C GLU A 88 12.24 -29.60 -19.61
N ASN A 89 11.59 -29.20 -20.71
CA ASN A 89 10.72 -30.01 -21.56
C ASN A 89 11.23 -30.01 -23.01
#